data_AF-A0A9C9KA43-F1
#
_entry.id   AF-A0A9C9KA43-F1
#
_cell.length_a   1.000
_cell.length_b   1.000
_cell.length_c   1.000
_cell.angle_alpha   90.00
_cell.angle_beta   90.00
_cell.angle_gamma   90.00
#
_symmetry.space_group_name_H-M   'P 1'
#
loop_
_entity.id
_entity.type
_entity.pdbx_description
1 polymer ?
#
loop_
_entity_poly.entity_id
_entity_poly.type
_entity_poly.pdbx_seq_one_letter_code
_entity_poly.pdbx_strand_id
1 'polypeptide(L)'
;MKNKKLTEIICRRYCRYYKDGEEDLLCGTYRYPTERYPIGELQRVPEGIIPDFSRDTYILDEICRKCEFFADGCDFREGNPGPPCGGYCIVEWLRNQSCKT
;
A
#
# COMPACT_ATOMS: atom_id res chain seq x y z
N MET A 1 1.30 -1.24 -17.02
CA MET A 1 0.01 -1.93 -16.82
C MET A 1 0.03 -2.79 -15.56
N LYS A 2 -0.88 -2.53 -14.62
CA LYS A 2 -1.07 -3.35 -13.41
C LYS A 2 -1.57 -4.77 -13.74
N ASN A 3 -1.21 -5.74 -12.91
CA ASN A 3 -1.80 -7.07 -12.97
C ASN A 3 -3.22 -7.03 -12.39
N LYS A 4 -4.23 -7.46 -13.16
CA LYS A 4 -5.66 -7.43 -12.75
C LYS A 4 -5.92 -8.06 -11.38
N LYS A 5 -5.34 -9.24 -11.12
CA LYS A 5 -5.54 -9.96 -9.84
C LYS A 5 -4.93 -9.20 -8.66
N LEU A 6 -3.76 -8.60 -8.86
CA LEU A 6 -3.12 -7.77 -7.83
C LEU A 6 -3.84 -6.43 -7.65
N THR A 7 -4.41 -5.85 -8.71
CA THR A 7 -5.27 -4.66 -8.63
C THR A 7 -6.51 -4.92 -7.79
N GLU A 8 -7.16 -6.08 -7.96
CA GLU A 8 -8.31 -6.46 -7.13
C GLU A 8 -7.92 -6.63 -5.66
N ILE A 9 -6.79 -7.27 -5.39
CA ILE A 9 -6.33 -7.51 -4.02
C ILE A 9 -5.89 -6.20 -3.35
N ILE A 10 -5.12 -5.35 -4.03
CA ILE A 10 -4.45 -4.19 -3.43
C ILE A 10 -5.27 -2.91 -3.63
N CYS A 11 -5.61 -2.58 -4.88
CA CYS A 11 -6.23 -1.30 -5.20
C CYS A 11 -7.72 -1.30 -4.88
N ARG A 12 -8.47 -2.28 -5.36
CA ARG A 12 -9.94 -2.29 -5.24
C ARG A 12 -10.42 -2.41 -3.80
N ARG A 13 -9.69 -3.16 -2.97
CA ARG A 13 -10.03 -3.39 -1.56
C ARG A 13 -9.61 -2.26 -0.62
N TYR A 14 -8.46 -1.61 -0.90
CA TYR A 14 -7.80 -0.75 0.08
C TYR A 14 -7.48 0.66 -0.41
N CYS A 15 -7.52 0.93 -1.71
CA CYS A 15 -7.17 2.25 -2.25
C CYS A 15 -8.42 3.12 -2.44
N ARG A 16 -8.62 4.10 -1.55
CA ARG A 16 -9.70 5.10 -1.69
C ARG A 16 -9.59 5.97 -2.95
N TYR A 17 -8.42 6.01 -3.59
CA TYR A 17 -8.15 6.77 -4.80
C TYR A 17 -8.29 5.91 -6.08
N TYR A 18 -8.63 4.63 -5.95
CA TYR A 18 -8.84 3.75 -7.10
C TYR A 18 -10.01 4.25 -7.95
N LYS A 19 -9.78 4.34 -9.27
CA LYS A 19 -10.80 4.59 -10.30
C LYS A 19 -10.58 3.57 -11.41
N ASP A 20 -11.65 2.98 -11.91
CA ASP A 20 -11.59 2.09 -13.07
C ASP A 20 -11.06 2.86 -14.29
N GLY A 21 -10.12 2.29 -15.04
CA GLY A 21 -9.47 2.92 -16.20
C GLY A 21 -8.18 3.71 -15.91
N GLU A 22 -7.78 3.85 -14.64
CA GLU A 22 -6.52 4.50 -14.23
C GLU A 22 -5.45 3.46 -13.82
N GLU A 23 -5.47 2.27 -14.43
CA GLU A 23 -4.61 1.16 -14.01
C GLU A 23 -3.13 1.36 -14.34
N ASP A 24 -2.76 2.36 -15.13
CA ASP A 24 -1.35 2.62 -15.47
C ASP A 24 -0.59 3.41 -14.40
N LEU A 25 -1.28 4.09 -13.47
CA LEU A 25 -0.67 4.80 -12.36
C LEU A 25 -0.27 3.84 -11.22
N LEU A 26 1.02 3.55 -11.09
CA LEU A 26 1.55 2.64 -10.06
C LEU A 26 2.04 3.42 -8.84
N CYS A 27 1.33 3.35 -7.70
CA CYS A 27 1.88 3.88 -6.45
C CYS A 27 3.01 2.98 -5.92
N GLY A 28 3.96 3.58 -5.18
CA GLY A 28 5.08 2.84 -4.59
C GLY A 28 4.63 1.70 -3.68
N THR A 29 3.48 1.86 -3.03
CA THR A 29 2.87 0.85 -2.16
C THR A 29 2.03 -0.21 -2.89
N TYR A 30 1.84 -0.10 -4.21
CA TYR A 30 1.42 -1.21 -5.08
C TYR A 30 2.63 -2.01 -5.54
N ARG A 31 3.67 -1.34 -6.06
CA ARG A 31 4.89 -2.00 -6.57
C ARG A 31 5.58 -2.82 -5.48
N TYR A 32 5.83 -2.17 -4.33
CA TYR A 32 6.61 -2.76 -3.25
C TYR A 32 6.13 -4.14 -2.79
N PRO A 33 4.85 -4.35 -2.40
CA PRO A 33 4.39 -5.66 -1.96
C PRO A 33 4.36 -6.69 -3.10
N THR A 34 4.06 -6.27 -4.33
CA THR A 34 4.01 -7.18 -5.48
C THR A 34 5.36 -7.73 -5.91
N GLU A 35 6.44 -7.00 -5.64
CA GLU A 35 7.82 -7.42 -5.92
C GLU A 35 8.41 -8.32 -4.82
N ARG A 36 7.85 -8.31 -3.61
CA ARG A 36 8.49 -8.89 -2.41
C ARG A 36 7.70 -10.01 -1.77
N TYR A 37 6.39 -10.05 -1.96
CA TYR A 37 5.54 -11.07 -1.36
C TYR A 37 4.87 -11.91 -2.44
N PRO A 38 4.85 -13.24 -2.30
CA PRO A 38 4.08 -14.07 -3.20
C PRO A 38 2.60 -13.74 -3.07
N ILE A 39 1.86 -13.93 -4.17
CA ILE A 39 0.43 -13.60 -4.26
C ILE A 39 -0.42 -14.25 -3.15
N GLY A 40 -0.04 -15.45 -2.70
CA GLY A 40 -0.72 -16.14 -1.59
C GLY A 40 -0.58 -15.45 -0.23
N GLU A 41 0.44 -14.61 -0.01
CA GLU A 41 0.49 -13.76 1.19
C GLU A 41 -0.41 -12.55 1.05
N LEU A 42 -0.41 -11.92 -0.12
CA LEU A 42 -1.24 -10.76 -0.42
C LEU A 42 -2.74 -11.10 -0.30
N GLN A 43 -3.12 -12.31 -0.69
CA GLN A 43 -4.50 -12.82 -0.54
C GLN A 43 -4.92 -13.05 0.91
N ARG A 44 -3.97 -13.25 1.84
CA ARG A 44 -4.25 -13.46 3.27
C ARG A 44 -4.50 -12.15 4.02
N VAL A 45 -4.19 -11.00 3.43
CA VAL A 45 -4.42 -9.70 4.06
C VAL A 45 -5.93 -9.51 4.23
N PRO A 46 -6.43 -9.29 5.46
CA PRO A 46 -7.85 -9.15 5.71
C PRO A 46 -8.36 -7.79 5.21
N GLU A 47 -9.60 -7.77 4.72
CA GLU A 47 -10.27 -6.54 4.30
C GLU A 47 -10.47 -5.61 5.50
N GLY A 48 -10.38 -4.29 5.26
CA GLY A 48 -10.62 -3.29 6.31
C GLY A 48 -9.55 -3.19 7.40
N ILE A 49 -8.31 -3.63 7.13
CA ILE A 49 -7.20 -3.43 8.07
C ILE A 49 -6.99 -1.95 8.39
N ILE A 50 -6.88 -1.68 9.68
CA ILE A 50 -6.53 -0.37 10.21
C ILE A 50 -5.04 -0.42 10.61
N PRO A 51 -4.18 0.42 10.01
CA PRO A 51 -2.78 0.48 10.40
C PRO A 51 -2.64 0.97 11.84
N ASP A 52 -1.68 0.40 12.56
CA ASP A 52 -1.28 0.84 13.91
C ASP A 52 -0.11 1.84 13.88
N PHE A 53 0.42 2.11 12.69
CA PHE A 53 1.53 3.03 12.42
C PHE A 53 2.85 2.64 13.09
N SER A 54 2.95 1.42 13.64
CA SER A 54 4.17 0.91 14.26
C SER A 54 5.33 0.77 13.27
N ARG A 55 5.05 0.73 11.97
CA ARG A 55 6.05 0.63 10.89
C ARG A 55 6.19 1.92 10.09
N ASP A 56 5.68 3.04 10.59
CA ASP A 56 5.60 4.25 9.77
C ASP A 56 6.95 4.75 9.26
N THR A 57 7.96 4.82 10.13
CA THR A 57 9.32 5.25 9.75
C THR A 57 9.90 4.34 8.66
N TYR A 58 9.74 3.03 8.82
CA TYR A 58 10.20 2.06 7.83
C TYR A 58 9.50 2.25 6.48
N ILE A 59 8.17 2.36 6.49
CA ILE A 59 7.38 2.52 5.27
C ILE A 59 7.69 3.85 4.59
N LEU A 60 7.90 4.91 5.37
CA LEU A 60 8.30 6.21 4.87
C LEU A 60 9.62 6.12 4.09
N ASP A 61 10.66 5.61 4.73
CA ASP A 61 12.01 5.62 4.20
C ASP A 61 12.19 4.62 3.05
N GLU A 62 11.61 3.42 3.17
CA GLU A 62 11.77 2.37 2.16
C GLU A 62 10.87 2.55 0.94
N ILE A 63 9.68 3.15 1.14
CA ILE A 63 8.60 3.15 0.13
C ILE A 63 8.15 4.56 -0.21
N CYS A 64 7.64 5.33 0.77
CA CYS A 64 6.97 6.60 0.45
C CYS A 64 7.93 7.61 -0.19
N ARG A 65 9.16 7.75 0.31
CA ARG A 65 10.14 8.70 -0.27
C ARG A 65 10.47 8.44 -1.75
N LYS A 66 10.22 7.23 -2.26
CA LYS A 66 10.46 6.81 -3.64
C LYS A 66 9.17 6.76 -4.47
N CYS A 67 8.04 7.12 -3.88
CA CYS A 67 6.73 7.07 -4.50
C CYS A 67 6.46 8.37 -5.28
N GLU A 68 6.00 8.27 -6.53
CA GLU A 68 5.65 9.43 -7.36
C GLU A 68 4.57 10.31 -6.68
N PHE A 69 3.59 9.69 -6.01
CA PHE A 69 2.58 10.41 -5.22
C PHE A 69 3.14 11.17 -4.02
N PHE A 70 4.33 10.82 -3.52
CA PHE A 70 4.97 11.61 -2.47
C PHE A 70 5.58 12.90 -3.03
N ALA A 71 6.12 12.85 -4.25
CA ALA A 71 6.65 14.02 -4.94
C ALA A 71 5.53 15.00 -5.36
N ASP A 72 4.36 14.46 -5.73
CA ASP A 72 3.22 15.24 -6.21
C ASP A 72 2.27 15.76 -5.10
N GLY A 73 2.61 15.50 -3.83
CA GLY A 73 1.82 15.92 -2.67
C GLY A 73 0.90 14.83 -2.15
N CYS A 74 1.41 14.01 -1.24
CA CYS A 74 0.65 12.93 -0.63
C CYS A 74 -0.17 13.45 0.55
N ASP A 75 -1.52 13.50 0.40
CA ASP A 75 -2.46 13.94 1.44
C ASP A 75 -2.11 13.41 2.85
N PHE A 76 -1.86 12.11 2.96
CA PHE A 76 -1.53 11.48 4.24
C PHE A 76 -0.22 12.02 4.83
N ARG A 77 0.82 12.20 4.01
CA ARG A 77 2.14 12.67 4.47
C ARG A 77 2.19 14.18 4.70
N GLU A 78 1.29 14.93 4.08
CA GLU A 78 1.14 16.37 4.28
C GLU A 78 0.30 16.73 5.52
N GLY A 79 -0.22 15.73 6.24
CA GLY A 79 -1.06 15.95 7.43
C GLY A 79 -2.49 16.35 7.10
N ASN A 80 -2.93 16.20 5.84
CA ASN A 80 -4.33 16.32 5.48
C ASN A 80 -5.12 15.15 6.10
N PRO A 81 -6.45 15.28 6.32
CA PRO A 81 -7.29 14.23 6.91
C PRO A 81 -7.48 12.98 6.03
N GLY A 82 -6.63 12.77 5.03
CA GLY A 82 -6.60 11.57 4.21
C GLY A 82 -6.00 10.39 4.98
N PRO A 83 -6.63 9.20 4.98
CA PRO A 83 -6.03 8.00 5.53
C PRO A 83 -4.80 7.60 4.70
N PRO A 84 -3.89 6.80 5.25
CA PRO A 84 -2.81 6.23 4.46
C PRO A 84 -3.36 5.42 3.28
N CYS A 85 -2.58 5.33 2.20
CA CYS A 85 -2.97 4.56 1.03
C CYS A 85 -3.11 3.07 1.36
N GLY A 86 -3.97 2.34 0.66
CA GLY A 86 -4.20 0.91 0.95
C GLY A 86 -2.94 0.04 0.95
N GLY A 87 -1.98 0.33 0.07
CA GLY A 87 -0.71 -0.39 0.07
C GLY A 87 0.16 -0.15 1.31
N TYR A 88 0.01 1.00 1.98
CA TYR A 88 0.62 1.23 3.30
C TYR A 88 0.09 0.21 4.30
N CYS A 89 -1.24 0.10 4.40
CA CYS A 89 -1.90 -0.80 5.35
C CYS A 89 -1.45 -2.24 5.10
N ILE A 90 -1.42 -2.67 3.83
CA ILE A 90 -0.98 -4.02 3.45
C ILE A 90 0.46 -4.27 3.88
N VAL A 91 1.38 -3.35 3.60
CA VAL A 91 2.79 -3.51 3.95
C VAL A 91 2.97 -3.57 5.47
N GLU A 92 2.32 -2.70 6.23
CA GLU A 92 2.40 -2.72 7.69
C GLU A 92 1.92 -4.05 8.25
N TRP A 93 0.76 -4.54 7.79
CA TRP A 93 0.22 -5.82 8.23
C TRP A 93 1.17 -6.99 7.93
N LEU A 94 1.71 -7.07 6.70
CA LEU A 94 2.65 -8.12 6.31
C LEU A 94 3.93 -8.09 7.15
N ARG A 95 4.45 -6.89 7.44
CA ARG A 95 5.64 -6.71 8.28
C ARG A 95 5.38 -7.06 9.74
N ASN A 96 4.19 -6.76 10.25
CA ASN A 96 3.83 -7.12 11.61
C ASN A 96 3.61 -8.63 11.78
N GLN A 97 3.22 -9.34 10.73
CA GLN A 97 3.23 -10.80 10.73
C GLN A 97 4.64 -11.39 10.71
N SER A 98 5.57 -10.74 10.01
CA SER A 98 6.97 -11.19 9.90
C SER A 98 7.78 -11.01 11.19
N CYS A 99 7.29 -10.22 12.15
CA CYS A 99 7.93 -10.00 13.46
C CYS A 99 7.40 -10.92 14.57
N LYS A 100 6.43 -11.79 14.28
CA LYS A 100 5.96 -12.83 15.21
C LYS A 100 6.93 -14.03 15.16
N THR A 101 8.10 -13.86 15.76
CA THR A 101 9.07 -14.93 16.05
C THR A 101 9.24 -15.04 17.54
#